data_AF-A0A7D8V1G3-F1
#
_entry.id   AF-A0A7D8V1G3-F1
#
_cell.length_a   1.000
_cell.length_b   1.000
_cell.length_c   1.000
_cell.angle_alpha   90.00
_cell.angle_beta   90.00
_cell.angle_gamma   90.00
#
_symmetry.space_group_name_H-M   'P 1'
#
loop_
_entity.id
_entity.type
_entity.pdbx_description
1 polymer ?
#
loop_
_entity_poly.entity_id
_entity_poly.type
_entity_poly.pdbx_seq_one_letter_code
_entity_poly.pdbx_strand_id
1 'polypeptide(L)'
;MVFPDPADVLNFNLALTPDEGGCGCVRRGHAAPRRAVASPPLRAPADTTSPAGIYKGGVFNFTFAINLNYPHEPPKVRCTQKIYHPNLDLDGNVCLNILREDWKPVLNLSSVMVGLQYLFLEPNPDDPLNKDAAEDLRRNRDVFASNVKTSMRGGSVRGEAFDKVTK
;
A
#
# COMPACT_ATOMS: atom_id res chain seq x y z
N MET A 1 19.35 -0.30 -34.43
CA MET A 1 18.89 -0.19 -33.03
C MET A 1 17.43 0.22 -33.11
N VAL A 2 16.52 -0.66 -32.69
CA VAL A 2 15.10 -0.29 -32.58
C VAL A 2 15.00 0.46 -31.25
N PHE A 3 14.77 1.77 -31.32
CA PHE A 3 14.47 2.55 -30.12
C PHE A 3 13.11 2.08 -29.59
N PRO A 4 12.94 1.90 -28.27
CA PRO A 4 11.62 1.64 -27.69
C PRO A 4 10.65 2.77 -28.10
N ASP A 5 9.41 2.40 -28.40
CA ASP A 5 8.37 3.34 -28.83
C ASP A 5 8.09 4.32 -27.67
N PRO A 6 7.91 5.64 -27.91
CA PRO A 6 7.49 6.58 -26.87
C PRO A 6 6.17 6.20 -26.16
N ALA A 7 5.48 5.16 -26.61
CA ALA A 7 4.30 4.58 -25.99
C ALA A 7 4.53 3.30 -25.15
N ASP A 8 5.77 2.93 -24.79
CA ASP A 8 6.03 1.76 -23.93
C ASP A 8 5.53 2.00 -22.49
N VAL A 9 4.22 1.81 -22.30
CA VAL A 9 3.54 1.82 -21.02
C VAL A 9 3.57 0.41 -20.45
N LEU A 10 4.34 0.23 -19.38
CA LEU A 10 4.36 -1.02 -18.63
C LEU A 10 3.25 -1.00 -17.58
N ASN A 11 2.55 -2.12 -17.43
CA ASN A 11 1.51 -2.28 -16.41
C ASN A 11 2.01 -3.23 -15.33
N PHE A 12 1.91 -2.80 -14.07
CA PHE A 12 2.32 -3.55 -12.90
C PHE A 12 1.18 -3.65 -11.90
N ASN A 13 0.99 -4.84 -11.35
CA ASN A 13 0.00 -5.09 -10.31
C ASN A 13 0.72 -5.33 -8.99
N LEU A 14 0.48 -4.46 -8.01
CA LEU A 14 0.90 -4.63 -6.63
C LEU A 14 -0.20 -5.40 -5.88
N ALA A 15 0.05 -6.68 -5.60
CA ALA A 15 -0.81 -7.49 -4.76
C ALA A 15 -0.26 -7.53 -3.33
N LEU A 16 -1.03 -7.02 -2.35
CA LEU A 16 -0.68 -7.13 -0.94
C LEU A 16 -1.33 -8.39 -0.36
N THR A 17 -0.67 -9.54 -0.54
CA THR A 17 -1.19 -10.83 -0.08
C THR A 17 -1.22 -10.91 1.45
N PRO A 18 -2.16 -11.66 2.03
CA PRO A 18 -2.00 -12.08 3.40
C PRO A 18 -0.74 -12.93 3.53
N ASP A 19 0.15 -12.57 4.46
CA ASP A 19 1.27 -13.43 4.85
C ASP A 19 0.73 -14.80 5.29
N GLU A 20 0.94 -15.81 4.45
CA GLU A 20 0.71 -17.21 4.80
C GLU A 20 1.93 -17.70 5.60
N GLY A 21 2.11 -17.19 6.82
CA GLY A 21 2.92 -17.84 7.85
C GLY A 21 4.32 -17.26 8.10
N GLY A 22 4.45 -16.57 9.23
CA GLY A 22 5.75 -16.17 9.77
C GLY A 22 5.82 -15.94 11.28
N CYS A 23 4.90 -16.49 12.10
CA CYS A 23 5.08 -16.46 13.56
C CYS A 23 5.84 -17.72 14.03
N GLY A 24 7.15 -17.72 13.79
CA GLY A 24 8.08 -18.73 14.30
C GLY A 24 8.31 -18.59 15.80
N CYS A 25 7.29 -18.88 16.63
CA CYS A 25 7.50 -19.08 18.06
C CYS A 25 8.21 -20.42 18.27
N VAL A 26 9.55 -20.41 18.35
CA VAL A 26 10.33 -21.57 18.80
C VAL A 26 9.94 -21.87 20.25
N ARG A 27 9.02 -22.81 20.47
CA ARG A 27 8.69 -23.33 21.80
C ARG A 27 9.87 -24.15 22.31
N ARG A 28 10.68 -23.57 23.20
CA ARG A 28 11.49 -24.37 24.13
C ARG A 28 10.52 -25.05 25.10
N GLY A 29 10.37 -26.37 24.96
CA GLY A 29 9.70 -27.17 25.98
C GLY A 29 10.51 -27.16 27.28
N HIS A 30 9.83 -27.14 28.43
CA HIS A 30 10.07 -27.93 29.63
C HIS A 30 8.83 -27.82 30.53
N ALA A 31 8.42 -28.94 31.12
CA ALA A 31 7.09 -29.19 31.69
C ALA A 31 6.95 -28.81 33.17
N ALA A 32 5.71 -28.48 33.60
CA ALA A 32 5.10 -28.94 34.87
C ALA A 32 3.61 -28.54 34.95
N PRO A 33 2.75 -29.31 35.66
CA PRO A 33 1.29 -29.21 35.54
C PRO A 33 0.66 -28.38 36.69
N ARG A 34 -0.42 -27.65 36.40
CA ARG A 34 -1.49 -27.34 37.36
C ARG A 34 -2.74 -26.87 36.60
N ARG A 35 -3.88 -27.42 37.00
CA ARG A 35 -5.24 -27.15 36.49
C ARG A 35 -5.48 -25.64 36.25
N ALA A 36 -5.86 -25.28 35.04
CA ALA A 36 -6.52 -24.03 34.73
C ALA A 36 -7.73 -24.32 33.83
N VAL A 37 -8.86 -23.74 34.21
CA VAL A 37 -10.15 -23.81 33.53
C VAL A 37 -9.99 -23.37 32.07
N ALA A 38 -10.58 -24.11 31.13
CA ALA A 38 -10.55 -23.79 29.71
C ALA A 38 -11.33 -22.48 29.46
N SER A 39 -10.61 -21.36 29.39
CA SER A 39 -11.10 -20.18 28.68
C SER A 39 -11.08 -20.48 27.17
N PRO A 40 -12.10 -20.10 26.39
CA PRO A 40 -12.03 -20.24 24.94
C PRO A 40 -10.80 -19.47 24.44
N PRO A 41 -10.11 -19.96 23.40
CA PRO A 41 -8.95 -19.24 22.87
C PRO A 41 -9.42 -17.85 22.48
N LEU A 42 -8.87 -16.84 23.15
CA LEU A 42 -9.04 -15.45 22.77
C LEU A 42 -8.44 -15.37 21.37
N ARG A 43 -9.29 -15.48 20.35
CA ARG A 43 -8.91 -15.27 18.97
C ARG A 43 -8.55 -13.79 18.93
N ALA A 44 -7.26 -13.49 19.08
CA ALA A 44 -6.76 -12.13 18.98
C ALA A 44 -7.37 -11.54 17.70
N PRO A 45 -8.04 -10.38 17.75
CA PRO A 45 -8.50 -9.74 16.53
C PRO A 45 -7.28 -9.64 15.63
N ALA A 46 -7.41 -10.12 14.39
CA ALA A 46 -6.34 -10.04 13.40
C ALA A 46 -5.70 -8.66 13.50
N ASP A 47 -4.40 -8.62 13.71
CA ASP A 47 -3.58 -7.43 13.93
C ASP A 47 -3.78 -6.42 12.78
N THR A 48 -4.86 -5.64 12.88
CA THR A 48 -5.27 -4.64 11.89
C THR A 48 -4.97 -3.23 12.37
N THR A 49 -4.38 -3.13 13.56
CA THR A 49 -3.97 -1.87 14.21
C THR A 49 -2.60 -1.40 13.74
N SER A 50 -1.80 -2.29 13.16
CA SER A 50 -0.50 -1.96 12.58
C SER A 50 -0.68 -1.36 11.16
N PRO A 51 -0.02 -0.24 10.82
CA PRO A 51 -0.13 0.38 9.48
C PRO A 51 0.25 -0.58 8.35
N ALA A 52 1.20 -1.49 8.63
CA ALA A 52 1.65 -2.56 7.74
C ALA A 52 0.55 -3.58 7.31
N GLY A 53 -0.70 -3.41 7.75
CA GLY A 53 -1.82 -4.28 7.43
C GLY A 53 -3.09 -3.58 6.94
N ILE A 54 -3.13 -2.26 6.81
CA ILE A 54 -4.39 -1.53 6.51
C ILE A 54 -4.88 -1.82 5.08
N TYR A 55 -3.96 -1.90 4.11
CA TYR A 55 -4.26 -2.18 2.70
C TYR A 55 -4.17 -3.67 2.34
N LYS A 56 -4.05 -4.55 3.34
CA LYS A 56 -3.89 -6.00 3.17
C LYS A 56 -5.07 -6.60 2.42
N GLY A 57 -4.79 -7.50 1.46
CA GLY A 57 -5.80 -8.16 0.62
C GLY A 57 -6.24 -7.34 -0.60
N GLY A 58 -5.68 -6.14 -0.80
CA GLY A 58 -5.90 -5.34 -2.00
C GLY A 58 -4.99 -5.72 -3.17
N VAL A 59 -5.47 -5.49 -4.38
CA VAL A 59 -4.69 -5.53 -5.62
C VAL A 59 -4.76 -4.15 -6.29
N PHE A 60 -3.62 -3.50 -6.42
CA PHE A 60 -3.47 -2.14 -6.89
C PHE A 60 -2.69 -2.12 -8.21
N ASN A 61 -3.29 -1.55 -9.25
CA ASN A 61 -2.70 -1.54 -10.58
C ASN A 61 -2.06 -0.18 -10.87
N PHE A 62 -0.84 -0.23 -11.41
CA PHE A 62 -0.02 0.93 -11.73
C PHE A 62 0.45 0.88 -13.19
N THR A 63 0.40 2.01 -13.86
CA THR A 63 1.01 2.21 -15.18
C THR A 63 2.32 2.97 -15.04
N PHE A 64 3.31 2.58 -15.82
CA PHE A 64 4.64 3.17 -15.87
C PHE A 64 4.91 3.60 -17.31
N ALA A 65 4.95 4.91 -17.55
CA ALA A 65 5.34 5.46 -18.83
C ALA A 65 6.82 5.86 -18.78
N ILE A 66 7.64 5.18 -19.58
CA ILE A 66 9.07 5.42 -19.69
C ILE A 66 9.30 6.37 -20.87
N ASN A 67 9.98 7.48 -20.64
CA ASN A 67 10.31 8.42 -21.72
C ASN A 67 11.72 8.17 -22.27
N LEU A 68 12.05 8.84 -23.38
CA LEU A 68 13.35 8.72 -24.04
C LEU A 68 14.54 9.22 -23.20
N ASN A 69 14.27 9.96 -22.11
CA ASN A 69 15.29 10.52 -21.22
C ASN A 69 15.62 9.60 -20.04
N TYR A 70 14.96 8.46 -19.89
CA TYR A 70 15.29 7.48 -18.86
C TYR A 70 16.72 6.91 -19.06
N PRO A 71 17.55 6.78 -18.01
CA PRO A 71 17.26 6.97 -16.59
C PRO A 71 17.59 8.37 -16.04
N HIS A 72 17.90 9.37 -16.88
CA HIS A 72 18.13 10.73 -16.40
C HIS A 72 16.84 11.37 -15.83
N GLU A 73 15.69 11.04 -16.42
CA GLU A 73 14.38 11.35 -15.87
C GLU A 73 13.69 10.09 -15.31
N PRO A 74 12.91 10.21 -14.22
CA PRO A 74 12.15 9.09 -13.67
C PRO A 74 11.02 8.66 -14.62
N PRO A 75 10.54 7.40 -14.52
CA PRO A 75 9.32 7.00 -15.19
C PRO A 75 8.11 7.75 -14.60
N LYS A 76 7.10 8.04 -15.43
CA LYS A 76 5.82 8.56 -14.93
C LYS A 76 4.97 7.39 -14.44
N VAL A 77 4.60 7.41 -13.17
CA VAL A 77 3.79 6.36 -12.53
C VAL A 77 2.40 6.88 -12.19
N ARG A 78 1.37 6.11 -12.52
CA ARG A 78 -0.02 6.40 -12.12
C ARG A 78 -0.71 5.14 -11.60
N CYS A 79 -1.52 5.29 -10.57
CA CYS A 79 -2.48 4.25 -10.17
C CYS A 79 -3.68 4.30 -11.13
N THR A 80 -4.13 3.16 -11.62
CA THR A 80 -5.30 3.10 -12.53
C THR A 80 -6.62 3.07 -11.78
N GLN A 81 -6.57 2.83 -10.48
CA GLN A 81 -7.74 2.71 -9.61
C GLN A 81 -7.78 3.90 -8.66
N LYS A 82 -8.98 4.36 -8.33
CA LYS A 82 -9.18 5.37 -7.31
C LYS A 82 -9.10 4.73 -5.93
N ILE A 83 -8.04 5.07 -5.20
CA ILE A 83 -7.73 4.49 -3.88
C ILE A 83 -7.77 5.57 -2.80
N TYR A 84 -8.36 5.25 -1.65
CA TYR A 84 -8.29 6.10 -0.48
C TYR A 84 -6.91 5.97 0.19
N HIS A 85 -5.98 6.86 -0.15
CA HIS A 85 -4.60 6.82 0.33
C HIS A 85 -3.99 8.24 0.45
N PRO A 86 -3.26 8.58 1.52
CA PRO A 86 -2.68 9.92 1.71
C PRO A 86 -1.82 10.41 0.53
N ASN A 87 -1.01 9.52 -0.04
CA ASN A 87 -0.07 9.83 -1.13
C ASN A 87 -0.59 9.52 -2.55
N LEU A 88 -1.89 9.24 -2.71
CA LEU A 88 -2.55 9.10 -4.03
C LEU A 88 -3.68 10.12 -4.14
N ASP A 89 -3.79 10.82 -5.27
CA ASP A 89 -4.99 11.61 -5.55
C ASP A 89 -6.08 10.78 -6.25
N LEU A 90 -7.21 11.43 -6.53
CA LEU A 90 -8.36 10.82 -7.18
C LEU A 90 -8.16 10.56 -8.69
N ASP A 91 -7.15 11.21 -9.29
CA ASP A 91 -6.75 11.04 -10.69
C ASP A 91 -5.64 9.98 -10.87
N GLY A 92 -5.21 9.37 -9.76
CA GLY A 92 -4.21 8.31 -9.75
C GLY A 92 -2.76 8.80 -9.75
N ASN A 93 -2.48 10.09 -9.52
CA ASN A 93 -1.10 10.56 -9.35
C ASN A 93 -0.53 10.07 -8.01
N VAL A 94 0.77 9.77 -8.01
CA VAL A 94 1.48 9.23 -6.86
C VAL A 94 2.47 10.27 -6.32
N CYS A 95 2.45 10.50 -5.01
CA CYS A 95 3.51 11.23 -4.32
C CYS A 95 4.52 10.24 -3.75
N LEU A 96 5.61 10.02 -4.49
CA LEU A 96 6.75 9.22 -4.09
C LEU A 96 8.02 10.04 -4.37
N ASN A 97 8.80 10.32 -3.34
CA ASN A 97 10.00 11.18 -3.41
C ASN A 97 10.99 10.76 -4.49
N ILE A 98 11.23 9.46 -4.64
CA ILE A 98 12.15 8.93 -5.67
C ILE A 98 11.64 9.11 -7.10
N LEU A 99 10.38 9.50 -7.32
CA LEU A 99 9.86 9.90 -8.64
C LEU A 99 9.98 11.41 -8.90
N ARG A 100 10.58 12.17 -7.97
CA ARG A 100 10.70 13.62 -8.01
C ARG A 100 12.12 14.05 -7.65
N GLU A 101 12.31 14.74 -6.52
CA GLU A 101 13.57 15.32 -6.09
C GLU A 101 14.66 14.29 -5.74
N ASP A 102 14.27 13.08 -5.32
CA ASP A 102 15.21 12.04 -4.91
C ASP A 102 15.54 11.05 -6.05
N TRP A 103 15.03 11.30 -7.27
CA TRP A 103 15.40 10.48 -8.42
C TRP A 103 16.88 10.62 -8.75
N LYS A 104 17.55 9.48 -8.96
CA LYS A 104 18.94 9.42 -9.40
C LYS A 104 19.05 8.36 -10.50
N PRO A 105 19.86 8.56 -11.55
CA PRO A 105 20.03 7.59 -12.64
C PRO A 105 20.52 6.20 -12.22
N VAL A 106 20.96 6.03 -10.97
CA VAL A 106 21.32 4.73 -10.36
C VAL A 106 20.09 3.93 -9.92
N LEU A 107 18.93 4.59 -9.74
CA LEU A 107 17.67 3.95 -9.42
C LEU A 107 17.05 3.31 -10.67
N ASN A 108 16.21 2.30 -10.46
CA ASN A 108 15.56 1.57 -11.53
C ASN A 108 14.09 1.28 -11.20
N LEU A 109 13.38 0.63 -12.13
CA LEU A 109 11.97 0.28 -11.95
C LEU A 109 11.72 -0.56 -10.69
N SER A 110 12.63 -1.46 -10.32
CA SER A 110 12.50 -2.26 -9.08
C SER A 110 12.57 -1.38 -7.84
N SER A 111 13.43 -0.36 -7.80
CA SER A 111 13.46 0.64 -6.72
C SER A 111 12.12 1.36 -6.59
N VAL A 112 11.50 1.71 -7.73
CA VAL A 112 10.17 2.33 -7.75
C VAL A 112 9.10 1.39 -7.23
N MET A 113 9.09 0.12 -7.64
CA MET A 113 8.12 -0.88 -7.14
C MET A 113 8.22 -1.08 -5.64
N VAL A 114 9.44 -1.13 -5.10
CA VAL A 114 9.67 -1.22 -3.64
C VAL A 114 9.16 0.04 -2.94
N GLY A 115 9.43 1.22 -3.50
CA GLY A 115 8.92 2.48 -2.97
C GLY A 115 7.38 2.54 -2.95
N LEU A 116 6.73 2.09 -4.03
CA LEU A 116 5.26 1.96 -4.07
C LEU A 116 4.76 0.99 -3.00
N GLN A 117 5.38 -0.18 -2.84
CA GLN A 117 4.99 -1.13 -1.81
C GLN A 117 5.13 -0.53 -0.40
N TYR A 118 6.20 0.22 -0.15
CA TYR A 118 6.42 0.89 1.12
C TYR A 118 5.37 1.95 1.42
N LEU A 119 4.89 2.71 0.42
CA LEU A 119 3.79 3.67 0.61
C LEU A 119 2.52 3.01 1.18
N PHE A 120 2.18 1.80 0.75
CA PHE A 120 1.02 1.08 1.29
C PHE A 120 1.26 0.45 2.65
N LEU A 121 2.51 0.20 3.03
CA LEU A 121 2.87 -0.31 4.35
C LEU A 121 2.93 0.80 5.38
N GLU A 122 3.50 1.94 5.01
CA GLU A 122 3.68 3.11 5.87
C GLU A 122 3.28 4.39 5.11
N PRO A 123 1.96 4.70 5.04
CA PRO A 123 1.48 5.91 4.37
C PRO A 123 2.03 7.16 5.05
N ASN A 124 2.44 8.15 4.25
CA ASN A 124 3.02 9.38 4.76
C ASN A 124 1.99 10.53 4.77
N PRO A 125 1.62 11.07 5.95
CA PRO A 125 0.66 12.18 6.02
C PRO A 125 1.28 13.57 5.78
N ASP A 126 2.61 13.71 5.71
CA ASP A 126 3.29 15.01 5.76
C ASP A 126 3.19 15.85 4.48
N ASP A 127 3.28 15.23 3.31
CA ASP A 127 2.98 15.86 2.00
C ASP A 127 1.89 15.08 1.25
N PRO A 128 0.61 15.21 1.67
CA PRO A 128 -0.46 14.36 1.17
C PRO A 128 -1.11 14.95 -0.10
N LEU A 129 -1.38 14.08 -1.06
CA LEU A 129 -2.24 14.38 -2.20
C LEU A 129 -3.72 14.29 -1.81
N ASN A 130 -4.06 13.35 -0.92
CA ASN A 130 -5.40 13.22 -0.34
C ASN A 130 -5.38 13.73 1.12
N LYS A 131 -5.83 14.97 1.29
CA LYS A 131 -5.85 15.64 2.60
C LYS A 131 -6.79 14.95 3.59
N ASP A 132 -7.94 14.46 3.14
CA ASP A 132 -8.89 13.76 4.00
C ASP A 132 -8.29 12.48 4.58
N ALA A 133 -7.65 11.68 3.73
CA ALA A 133 -6.97 10.45 4.15
C ALA A 133 -5.82 10.74 5.14
N ALA A 134 -5.04 11.80 4.90
CA ALA A 134 -3.96 12.21 5.78
C ALA A 134 -4.46 12.75 7.13
N GLU A 135 -5.55 13.51 7.13
CA GLU A 135 -6.20 13.98 8.36
C GLU A 135 -6.72 12.81 9.21
N ASP A 136 -7.42 11.86 8.59
CA ASP A 136 -7.91 10.67 9.27
C ASP A 136 -6.73 9.87 9.86
N LEU A 137 -5.65 9.69 9.08
CA LEU A 137 -4.44 8.99 9.54
C LEU A 137 -3.77 9.67 10.74
N ARG A 138 -3.72 11.00 10.76
CA ARG A 138 -3.14 11.82 11.85
C ARG A 138 -4.02 11.83 13.11
N ARG A 139 -5.34 11.97 12.93
CA ARG A 139 -6.27 12.18 14.04
C ARG A 139 -6.72 10.88 14.68
N ASN A 140 -7.09 9.89 13.88
CA ASN A 140 -7.64 8.64 14.37
C ASN A 140 -7.37 7.48 13.40
N ARG A 141 -6.36 6.69 13.76
CA ARG A 141 -5.93 5.53 12.97
C ARG A 141 -7.03 4.50 12.73
N ASP A 142 -7.95 4.31 13.67
CA ASP A 142 -9.03 3.33 13.54
C ASP A 142 -10.09 3.80 12.53
N VAL A 143 -10.38 5.10 12.52
CA VAL A 143 -11.26 5.72 11.51
C VAL A 143 -10.63 5.59 10.12
N PHE A 144 -9.34 5.92 10.00
CA PHE A 144 -8.61 5.74 8.76
C PHE A 144 -8.67 4.28 8.27
N ALA A 145 -8.39 3.31 9.14
CA ALA A 145 -8.45 1.90 8.78
C ALA A 145 -9.86 1.43 8.38
N SER A 146 -10.90 1.94 9.05
CA SER A 146 -12.31 1.67 8.68
C SER A 146 -12.66 2.25 7.31
N ASN A 147 -12.22 3.48 7.03
CA ASN A 147 -12.45 4.15 5.75
C ASN A 147 -11.72 3.43 4.62
N VAL A 148 -10.46 3.03 4.82
CA VAL A 148 -9.72 2.22 3.84
C VAL A 148 -10.42 0.89 3.57
N LYS A 149 -10.86 0.15 4.60
CA LYS A 149 -11.60 -1.10 4.40
C LYS A 149 -12.90 -0.91 3.61
N THR A 150 -13.60 0.19 3.87
CA THR A 150 -14.84 0.54 3.17
C THR A 150 -14.56 0.88 1.72
N SER A 151 -13.58 1.74 1.45
CA SER A 151 -13.21 2.15 0.10
C SER A 151 -12.70 0.97 -0.72
N MET A 152 -11.86 0.10 -0.14
CA MET A 152 -11.28 -1.06 -0.85
C MET A 152 -12.32 -2.07 -1.33
N ARG A 153 -13.50 -2.09 -0.69
CA ARG A 153 -14.65 -2.93 -1.08
C ARG A 153 -15.54 -2.28 -2.14
N GLY A 154 -15.19 -1.10 -2.64
CA GLY A 154 -15.99 -0.31 -3.58
C GLY A 154 -17.00 0.63 -2.92
N GLY A 155 -16.80 0.96 -1.64
CA GLY A 155 -17.66 1.88 -0.90
C GLY A 155 -17.31 3.35 -1.14
N SER A 156 -18.04 4.24 -0.46
CA SER A 156 -17.79 5.69 -0.49
C SER A 156 -17.28 6.22 0.85
N VAL A 157 -16.38 7.19 0.81
CA VAL A 157 -15.86 7.90 1.98
C VAL A 157 -16.04 9.40 1.73
N ARG A 158 -16.70 10.12 2.66
CA ARG A 158 -17.00 11.56 2.54
C ARG A 158 -17.70 11.96 1.22
N GLY A 159 -18.52 11.07 0.65
CA GLY A 159 -19.25 11.30 -0.61
C GLY A 159 -18.50 10.93 -1.88
N GLU A 160 -17.21 10.58 -1.78
CA GLU A 160 -16.41 10.11 -2.90
C GLU A 160 -16.48 8.58 -3.00
N ALA A 161 -16.79 8.04 -4.18
CA ALA A 161 -16.83 6.60 -4.44
C ALA A 161 -15.46 6.09 -4.89
N PHE A 162 -15.02 4.95 -4.35
CA PHE A 162 -13.71 4.34 -4.64
C PHE A 162 -13.85 3.01 -5.37
N ASP A 163 -12.79 2.58 -6.05
CA ASP A 163 -12.81 1.32 -6.80
C ASP A 163 -12.67 0.11 -5.86
N LYS A 164 -13.41 -0.96 -6.18
CA LYS A 164 -13.23 -2.26 -5.51
C LYS A 164 -11.87 -2.85 -5.90
N VAL A 165 -11.01 -3.08 -4.92
CA VAL A 165 -9.64 -3.62 -5.11
C VAL A 165 -9.39 -4.93 -4.36
N THR A 166 -10.32 -5.35 -3.51
CA THR A 166 -10.31 -6.69 -2.91
C THR A 166 -10.96 -7.71 -3.85
N LYS A 167 -10.55 -8.97 -3.79
CA LYS A 167 -11.28 -10.07 -4.45
C LYS A 167 -12.65 -10.26 -3.80
#